data_AF-W6TFZ8-F1
#
_entry.id   AF-W6TFZ8-F1
#
_cell.length_a   1.000
_cell.length_b   1.000
_cell.length_c   1.000
_cell.angle_alpha   90.00
_cell.angle_beta   90.00
_cell.angle_gamma   90.00
#
_symmetry.space_group_name_H-M   'P 1'
#
loop_
_entity.id
_entity.type
_entity.pdbx_description
1 polymer ?
#
loop_
_entity_poly.entity_id
_entity_poly.type
_entity_poly.pdbx_seq_one_letter_code
_entity_poly.pdbx_strand_id
1 'polypeptide(L)'
;MNIHLNKRNLSSESDTMVRYKSLKSQLAINFKSEVCSRLETMKILKEIKDNKYYELDGYKNFEDFTKNYKLAKTQAYDYLKIANAIEEGIIEEEFLVQNGFRQTLFVLRNQESATIKKSKQNPIKPLRFQLKKQESYDFYKSNAKFTSFLMDELFENQKDLLEKLLKKYKELKE
;
A
#
# COMPACT_ATOMS: atom_id res chain seq x y z
N MET A 1 -29.51 7.83 -2.06
CA MET A 1 -29.95 6.79 -3.02
C MET A 1 -30.66 5.72 -2.21
N ASN A 2 -31.96 5.51 -2.42
CA ASN A 2 -32.72 4.50 -1.69
C ASN A 2 -32.61 3.16 -2.43
N ILE A 3 -32.08 2.14 -1.78
CA ILE A 3 -31.99 0.79 -2.35
C ILE A 3 -33.38 0.17 -2.28
N HIS A 4 -34.08 0.06 -3.41
CA HIS A 4 -35.35 -0.66 -3.50
C HIS A 4 -35.09 -2.17 -3.52
N LEU A 5 -35.21 -2.81 -2.36
CA LEU A 5 -35.19 -4.26 -2.26
C LEU A 5 -36.54 -4.82 -2.71
N ASN A 6 -36.51 -5.76 -3.67
CA ASN A 6 -37.71 -6.40 -4.21
C ASN A 6 -38.29 -7.37 -3.15
N LYS A 7 -39.26 -6.90 -2.36
CA LYS A 7 -40.00 -7.70 -1.37
C LYS A 7 -41.02 -8.60 -2.07
N ARG A 8 -40.59 -9.71 -2.67
CA ARG A 8 -41.52 -10.74 -3.17
C ARG A 8 -41.87 -11.69 -2.04
N ASN A 9 -43.16 -11.91 -1.80
CA ASN A 9 -43.64 -13.02 -0.97
C ASN A 9 -43.48 -14.32 -1.77
N LEU A 10 -42.51 -15.15 -1.39
CA LEU A 10 -42.28 -16.47 -1.99
C LEU A 10 -43.09 -17.49 -1.19
N SER A 11 -44.00 -18.22 -1.83
CA SER A 11 -44.98 -19.10 -1.16
C SER A 11 -44.53 -20.56 -1.01
N SER A 12 -43.46 -21.00 -1.68
CA SER A 12 -42.98 -22.38 -1.62
C SER A 12 -41.44 -22.49 -1.55
N GLU A 13 -40.95 -23.58 -0.97
CA GLU A 13 -39.52 -23.87 -0.82
C GLU A 13 -38.79 -24.07 -2.17
N SER A 14 -39.53 -24.49 -3.21
CA SER A 14 -39.02 -24.56 -4.58
C SER A 14 -38.85 -23.17 -5.19
N ASP A 15 -39.79 -22.25 -4.95
CA ASP A 15 -39.70 -20.87 -5.44
C ASP A 15 -38.55 -20.10 -4.80
N THR A 16 -38.29 -20.32 -3.49
CA THR A 16 -37.14 -19.71 -2.80
C THR A 16 -35.81 -20.21 -3.36
N MET A 17 -35.70 -21.51 -3.67
CA MET A 17 -34.49 -22.10 -4.24
C MET A 17 -34.23 -21.63 -5.69
N VAL A 18 -35.28 -21.52 -6.51
CA VAL A 18 -35.17 -20.94 -7.88
C VAL A 18 -34.73 -19.47 -7.79
N ARG A 19 -35.31 -18.69 -6.89
CA ARG A 19 -34.92 -17.29 -6.67
C ARG A 19 -33.47 -17.16 -6.21
N TYR A 20 -33.03 -18.01 -5.29
CA TYR A 20 -31.65 -18.04 -4.82
C TYR A 20 -30.67 -18.33 -5.96
N LYS A 21 -30.94 -19.33 -6.81
CA LYS A 21 -30.11 -19.65 -7.98
C LYS A 21 -30.03 -18.47 -8.95
N SER A 22 -31.14 -17.78 -9.20
CA SER A 22 -31.18 -16.58 -10.04
C SER A 22 -30.38 -15.41 -9.45
N LEU A 23 -30.46 -15.17 -8.14
CA LEU A 23 -29.65 -14.14 -7.49
C LEU A 23 -28.16 -14.47 -7.54
N LYS A 24 -27.80 -15.75 -7.34
CA LYS A 24 -26.42 -16.24 -7.44
C LYS A 24 -25.85 -16.03 -8.85
N SER A 25 -26.62 -16.31 -9.90
CA SER A 25 -26.17 -16.08 -11.28
C SER A 25 -26.04 -14.59 -11.61
N GLN A 26 -27.00 -13.76 -11.19
CA GLN A 26 -26.93 -12.30 -11.36
C GLN A 26 -25.71 -11.71 -10.65
N LEU A 27 -25.41 -12.18 -9.44
CA LEU A 27 -24.25 -11.75 -8.68
C LEU A 27 -22.94 -12.10 -9.40
N ALA A 28 -22.83 -13.32 -9.95
CA ALA A 28 -21.67 -13.72 -10.74
C ALA A 28 -21.47 -12.86 -12.01
N ILE A 29 -22.57 -12.55 -12.71
CA ILE A 29 -22.54 -11.68 -13.90
C ILE A 29 -22.09 -10.27 -13.53
N ASN A 30 -22.64 -9.71 -12.44
CA ASN A 30 -22.30 -8.36 -11.98
C ASN A 30 -20.82 -8.25 -11.56
N PHE A 31 -20.28 -9.27 -10.89
CA PHE A 31 -18.85 -9.26 -10.55
C PHE A 31 -17.97 -9.35 -11.80
N LYS A 32 -18.33 -10.18 -12.78
CA LYS A 32 -17.57 -10.29 -14.02
C LYS A 32 -17.60 -8.97 -14.81
N SER A 33 -18.77 -8.34 -14.94
CA SER A 33 -18.88 -7.05 -15.63
C SER A 33 -18.12 -5.94 -14.90
N GLU A 34 -18.15 -5.92 -13.57
CA GLU A 34 -17.37 -4.97 -12.77
C GLU A 34 -15.86 -5.12 -13.00
N VAL A 35 -15.34 -6.35 -13.04
CA VAL A 35 -13.92 -6.60 -13.30
C VAL A 35 -13.55 -6.15 -14.71
N CYS A 36 -14.37 -6.47 -15.72
CA CYS A 36 -14.16 -6.02 -17.10
C CYS A 36 -14.17 -4.49 -17.22
N SER A 37 -15.15 -3.80 -16.64
CA SER A 37 -15.20 -2.32 -16.67
C SER A 37 -14.00 -1.68 -15.99
N ARG A 38 -13.52 -2.25 -14.88
CA ARG A 38 -12.30 -1.77 -14.20
C ARG A 38 -11.04 -2.03 -15.02
N LEU A 39 -10.99 -3.13 -15.76
CA LEU A 39 -9.89 -3.46 -16.66
C LEU A 39 -9.82 -2.47 -17.84
N GLU A 40 -10.96 -2.15 -18.45
CA GLU A 40 -11.03 -1.10 -19.47
C GLU A 40 -10.59 0.26 -18.91
N THR A 41 -11.09 0.61 -17.72
CA THR A 41 -10.67 1.84 -17.01
C THR A 41 -9.15 1.88 -16.83
N MET A 42 -8.55 0.76 -16.39
CA MET A 42 -7.10 0.64 -16.23
C MET A 42 -6.35 0.86 -17.55
N LYS A 43 -6.81 0.26 -18.66
CA LYS A 43 -6.21 0.44 -19.99
C LYS A 43 -6.25 1.91 -20.44
N ILE A 44 -7.41 2.56 -20.30
CA ILE A 44 -7.58 3.99 -20.61
C ILE A 44 -6.64 4.86 -19.77
N LEU A 45 -6.59 4.63 -18.45
CA LEU A 45 -5.74 5.40 -17.55
C LEU A 45 -4.25 5.26 -17.89
N LYS A 46 -3.82 4.06 -18.26
CA LYS A 46 -2.44 3.77 -18.70
C LYS A 46 -2.10 4.54 -19.97
N GLU A 47 -2.95 4.47 -20.99
CA GLU A 47 -2.76 5.19 -22.25
C GLU A 47 -2.69 6.72 -22.04
N ILE A 48 -3.60 7.28 -21.24
CA ILE A 48 -3.59 8.72 -20.89
C ILE A 48 -2.30 9.09 -20.15
N LYS A 49 -1.84 8.23 -19.23
CA LYS A 49 -0.64 8.49 -18.42
C LYS A 49 0.64 8.49 -19.25
N ASP A 50 0.77 7.52 -20.16
CA ASP A 50 1.98 7.31 -20.95
C ASP A 50 2.14 8.37 -22.03
N ASN A 51 1.05 8.70 -22.72
CA ASN A 51 1.04 9.75 -23.76
C ASN A 51 0.87 11.17 -23.19
N LYS A 52 0.68 11.29 -21.86
CA LYS A 52 0.43 12.54 -21.16
C LYS A 52 -0.80 13.31 -21.68
N TYR A 53 -1.83 12.60 -22.15
CA TYR A 53 -3.05 13.24 -22.67
C TYR A 53 -3.80 14.10 -21.65
N TYR A 54 -3.56 13.89 -20.36
CA TYR A 54 -4.08 14.78 -19.31
C TYR A 54 -3.60 16.24 -19.46
N GLU A 55 -2.48 16.50 -20.16
CA GLU A 55 -1.99 17.85 -20.44
C GLU A 55 -2.87 18.59 -21.47
N LEU A 56 -3.61 17.87 -22.31
CA LEU A 56 -4.54 18.44 -23.29
C LEU A 56 -5.71 19.16 -22.60
N ASP A 57 -6.10 18.68 -21.42
CA ASP A 57 -7.11 19.31 -20.56
C ASP A 57 -6.49 20.33 -19.58
N GLY A 58 -5.20 20.64 -19.72
CA GLY A 58 -4.48 21.62 -18.89
C GLY A 58 -4.06 21.11 -17.51
N TYR A 59 -4.15 19.80 -17.23
CA TYR A 59 -3.63 19.25 -15.97
C TYR A 59 -2.11 19.23 -15.94
N LYS A 60 -1.51 19.73 -14.86
CA LYS A 60 -0.05 19.71 -14.66
C LYS A 60 0.50 18.30 -14.37
N ASN A 61 -0.34 17.43 -13.82
CA ASN A 61 0.04 16.07 -13.47
C ASN A 61 -1.18 15.15 -13.58
N PHE A 62 -0.90 13.86 -13.74
CA PHE A 62 -1.93 12.82 -13.88
C PHE A 62 -2.80 12.66 -12.62
N GLU A 63 -2.25 12.91 -11.43
CA GLU A 63 -3.02 12.81 -10.19
C GLU A 63 -4.16 13.83 -10.16
N ASP A 64 -3.92 15.06 -10.60
CA ASP A 64 -4.95 16.09 -10.69
C ASP A 64 -6.05 15.73 -11.68
N PHE A 65 -5.70 15.10 -12.81
CA PHE A 65 -6.66 14.55 -13.76
C PHE A 65 -7.56 13.48 -13.11
N THR A 66 -6.99 12.53 -12.37
CA THR A 66 -7.76 11.41 -11.79
C THR A 66 -8.79 11.83 -10.75
N LYS A 67 -8.61 13.00 -10.12
CA LYS A 67 -9.54 13.52 -9.10
C LYS A 67 -10.95 13.75 -9.65
N ASN A 68 -11.08 14.11 -10.93
CA ASN A 68 -12.39 14.38 -11.55
C ASN A 68 -13.26 13.14 -11.73
N TYR A 69 -12.63 11.95 -11.75
CA TYR A 69 -13.33 10.68 -11.98
C TYR A 69 -13.66 9.95 -10.68
N LYS A 70 -13.61 10.65 -9.53
CA LYS A 70 -13.79 10.06 -8.18
C LYS A 70 -12.84 8.89 -7.91
N LEU A 71 -11.68 8.90 -8.55
CA LEU A 71 -10.71 7.83 -8.46
C LEU A 71 -9.63 8.26 -7.47
N ALA A 72 -9.51 7.51 -6.37
CA ALA A 72 -8.50 7.80 -5.36
C ALA A 72 -7.09 7.66 -5.96
N LYS A 73 -6.16 8.54 -5.57
CA LYS A 73 -4.76 8.49 -6.03
C LYS A 73 -4.20 7.07 -5.96
N THR A 74 -4.32 6.41 -4.81
CA THR A 74 -3.81 5.05 -4.60
C THR A 74 -4.40 4.06 -5.60
N GLN A 75 -5.70 4.16 -5.89
CA GLN A 75 -6.38 3.30 -6.86
C GLN A 75 -5.87 3.54 -8.28
N ALA A 76 -5.61 4.81 -8.66
CA ALA A 76 -5.07 5.14 -9.99
C ALA A 76 -3.70 4.48 -10.20
N TYR A 77 -2.82 4.62 -9.21
CA TYR A 77 -1.48 4.06 -9.29
C TYR A 77 -1.47 2.53 -9.15
N ASP A 78 -2.39 1.94 -8.37
CA ASP A 78 -2.57 0.48 -8.33
C ASP A 78 -3.02 -0.07 -9.70
N TYR A 79 -3.89 0.66 -10.43
CA TYR A 79 -4.25 0.30 -11.81
C TYR A 79 -3.07 0.40 -12.76
N LEU A 80 -2.31 1.50 -12.73
CA LEU A 80 -1.10 1.63 -13.56
C LEU A 80 -0.09 0.51 -13.27
N LYS A 81 0.05 0.12 -12.00
CA LYS A 81 0.94 -0.96 -11.58
C LYS A 81 0.54 -2.31 -12.18
N ILE A 82 -0.75 -2.65 -12.14
CA ILE A 82 -1.24 -3.88 -12.77
C ILE A 82 -1.06 -3.81 -14.28
N ALA A 83 -1.36 -2.68 -14.92
CA ALA A 83 -1.20 -2.50 -16.36
C ALA A 83 0.25 -2.73 -16.80
N ASN A 84 1.22 -2.13 -16.10
CA ASN A 84 2.65 -2.33 -16.37
C ASN A 84 3.04 -3.80 -16.16
N ALA A 85 2.57 -4.46 -15.11
CA ALA A 85 2.88 -5.87 -14.88
C ALA A 85 2.32 -6.80 -15.97
N ILE A 86 1.19 -6.43 -16.58
CA ILE A 86 0.65 -7.15 -17.75
C ILE A 86 1.50 -6.88 -19.00
N GLU A 87 1.87 -5.62 -19.24
CA GLU A 87 2.75 -5.22 -20.35
C GLU A 87 4.13 -5.90 -20.27
N GLU A 88 4.68 -6.04 -19.07
CA GLU A 88 5.94 -6.72 -18.77
C GLU A 88 5.82 -8.26 -18.78
N GLY A 89 4.61 -8.81 -18.96
CA GLY A 89 4.36 -10.26 -18.99
C GLY A 89 4.50 -10.95 -17.62
N ILE A 90 4.50 -10.18 -16.52
CA ILE A 90 4.57 -10.72 -15.15
C ILE A 90 3.24 -11.39 -14.77
N ILE A 91 2.12 -10.83 -15.25
CA ILE A 91 0.77 -11.36 -15.00
C ILE A 91 -0.02 -11.36 -16.30
N GLU A 92 -0.79 -12.41 -16.54
CA GLU A 92 -1.72 -12.49 -17.66
C GLU A 92 -3.03 -11.73 -17.37
N GLU A 93 -3.61 -11.12 -18.39
CA GLU A 93 -4.91 -10.44 -18.29
C GLU A 93 -6.02 -11.41 -17.78
N GLU A 94 -5.98 -12.66 -18.20
CA GLU A 94 -6.92 -13.70 -17.73
C GLU A 94 -6.85 -13.93 -16.22
N PHE A 95 -5.64 -13.86 -15.64
CA PHE A 95 -5.46 -13.99 -14.21
C PHE A 95 -6.17 -12.87 -13.44
N LEU A 96 -6.13 -11.63 -13.96
CA LEU A 96 -6.85 -10.50 -13.39
C LEU A 96 -8.37 -10.70 -13.48
N VAL A 97 -8.88 -11.22 -14.60
CA VAL A 97 -10.32 -11.48 -14.79
C VAL A 97 -10.82 -12.56 -13.83
N GLN A 98 -10.04 -13.61 -13.60
CA GLN A 98 -10.40 -14.73 -12.73
C GLN A 98 -10.28 -14.40 -11.24
N ASN A 99 -9.22 -13.69 -10.84
CA ASN A 99 -8.87 -13.49 -9.42
C ASN A 99 -9.20 -12.09 -8.89
N GLY A 100 -9.43 -11.14 -9.79
CA GLY A 100 -9.76 -9.75 -9.47
C GLY A 100 -8.58 -8.92 -8.97
N PHE A 101 -8.74 -7.59 -9.02
CA PHE A 101 -7.71 -6.59 -8.73
C PHE A 101 -7.03 -6.75 -7.36
N ARG A 102 -7.79 -7.08 -6.32
CA ARG A 102 -7.23 -7.18 -4.95
C ARG A 102 -6.22 -8.32 -4.85
N GLN A 103 -6.55 -9.48 -5.41
CA GLN A 103 -5.66 -10.65 -5.37
C GLN A 103 -4.45 -10.41 -6.27
N THR A 104 -4.64 -9.83 -7.46
CA THR A 104 -3.55 -9.45 -8.36
C THR A 104 -2.57 -8.49 -7.68
N LEU A 105 -3.05 -7.44 -7.01
CA LEU A 105 -2.18 -6.52 -6.26
C LEU A 105 -1.43 -7.19 -5.12
N PHE A 106 -2.07 -8.13 -4.41
CA PHE A 106 -1.42 -8.90 -3.36
C PHE A 106 -0.27 -9.75 -3.91
N VAL A 107 -0.50 -10.45 -5.03
CA VAL A 107 0.53 -11.23 -5.73
C VAL A 107 1.68 -10.34 -6.18
N LEU A 108 1.38 -9.21 -6.84
CA LEU A 108 2.40 -8.26 -7.30
C LEU A 108 3.26 -7.72 -6.15
N ARG A 109 2.66 -7.34 -5.02
CA ARG A 109 3.40 -6.85 -3.84
C ARG A 109 4.31 -7.92 -3.23
N ASN A 110 3.91 -9.19 -3.28
CA ASN A 110 4.70 -10.29 -2.75
C ASN A 110 5.79 -10.77 -3.74
N GLN A 111 5.54 -10.73 -5.05
CA GLN A 111 6.58 -10.99 -6.05
C GLN A 111 7.64 -9.88 -6.06
N GLU A 112 7.21 -8.63 -5.92
CA GLU A 112 8.11 -7.50 -5.66
C GLU A 112 8.92 -7.67 -4.36
N SER A 113 8.44 -8.38 -3.35
CA SER A 113 9.26 -8.65 -2.16
C SER A 113 10.46 -9.58 -2.42
N ALA A 114 10.46 -10.29 -3.56
CA ALA A 114 11.61 -11.07 -4.03
C ALA A 114 12.57 -10.28 -4.93
N THR A 115 12.08 -9.30 -5.71
CA THR A 115 12.88 -8.57 -6.73
C THR A 115 13.08 -7.07 -6.47
N ILE A 116 12.30 -6.43 -5.60
CA ILE A 116 12.59 -5.07 -5.12
C ILE A 116 13.70 -5.19 -4.09
N LYS A 117 14.88 -4.69 -4.48
CA LYS A 117 15.98 -4.33 -3.57
C LYS A 117 15.40 -3.85 -2.25
N LYS A 118 15.52 -4.66 -1.19
CA LYS A 118 15.27 -4.27 0.20
C LYS A 118 15.76 -2.85 0.33
N SER A 119 14.87 -1.89 0.53
CA SER A 119 15.16 -0.47 0.48
C SER A 119 16.10 -0.10 1.62
N LYS A 120 17.41 -0.41 1.52
CA LYS A 120 18.39 -0.29 2.61
C LYS A 120 17.72 -0.49 3.97
N GLN A 121 16.97 -1.58 4.15
CA GLN A 121 16.39 -1.85 5.45
C GLN A 121 17.59 -2.14 6.31
N ASN A 122 18.01 -1.13 7.08
CA ASN A 122 19.15 -1.26 7.96
C ASN A 122 18.91 -2.55 8.75
N PRO A 123 19.86 -3.50 8.72
CA PRO A 123 19.69 -4.77 9.42
C PRO A 123 19.42 -4.55 10.92
N ILE A 124 19.80 -3.37 11.42
CA ILE A 124 19.59 -2.89 12.78
C ILE A 124 18.43 -1.89 12.81
N LYS A 125 17.44 -2.14 13.68
CA LYS A 125 16.33 -1.22 13.92
C LYS A 125 16.84 0.06 14.58
N PRO A 126 16.35 1.26 14.18
CA PRO A 126 16.80 2.51 14.77
C PRO A 126 16.38 2.58 16.25
N LEU A 127 17.35 2.86 17.12
CA LEU A 127 17.11 3.11 18.54
C LEU A 127 16.42 4.48 18.70
N ARG A 128 15.32 4.53 19.47
CA ARG A 128 14.57 5.77 19.74
C ARG A 128 14.53 6.03 21.25
N PHE A 129 15.00 7.19 21.68
CA PHE A 129 14.86 7.67 23.04
C PHE A 129 14.59 9.18 23.04
N GLN A 130 13.96 9.67 24.11
CA GLN A 130 13.69 11.08 24.31
C GLN A 130 14.76 11.68 25.23
N LEU A 131 15.39 12.76 24.76
CA LEU A 131 16.35 13.53 25.56
C LEU A 131 15.60 14.54 26.44
N LYS A 132 16.13 14.77 27.65
CA LYS A 132 15.50 15.68 28.64
C LYS A 132 15.62 17.16 28.28
N LYS A 133 16.61 17.54 27.47
CA LYS A 133 16.90 18.94 27.10
C LYS A 133 16.95 19.10 25.58
N GLN A 134 16.39 20.21 25.09
CA GLN A 134 16.34 20.54 23.66
C GLN A 134 17.75 20.73 23.07
N GLU A 135 18.63 21.43 23.77
CA GLU A 135 20.03 21.65 23.32
C GLU A 135 20.78 20.34 23.08
N SER A 136 20.60 19.36 23.98
CA SER A 136 21.19 18.03 23.82
C SER A 136 20.61 17.31 22.60
N TYR A 137 19.31 17.43 22.36
CA TYR A 137 18.67 16.87 21.17
C TYR A 137 19.22 17.48 19.88
N ASP A 138 19.30 18.80 19.82
CA ASP A 138 19.76 19.50 18.62
C ASP A 138 21.22 19.13 18.29
N PHE A 139 22.07 19.06 19.33
CA PHE A 139 23.47 18.63 19.16
C PHE A 139 23.60 17.21 18.60
N TYR A 140 22.92 16.21 19.19
CA TYR A 140 23.04 14.82 18.71
C TYR A 140 22.35 14.63 17.36
N LYS A 141 21.27 15.38 17.09
CA LYS A 141 20.60 15.37 15.80
C LYS A 141 21.47 15.93 14.69
N SER A 142 22.15 17.06 14.90
CA SER A 142 23.08 17.63 13.91
C SER A 142 24.31 16.74 13.71
N ASN A 143 24.65 15.92 14.71
CA ASN A 143 25.83 15.06 14.73
C ASN A 143 25.48 13.56 14.73
N ALA A 144 24.49 13.13 13.95
CA ALA A 144 23.96 11.75 14.00
C ALA A 144 25.03 10.66 13.76
N LYS A 145 25.97 10.88 12.82
CA LYS A 145 27.07 9.93 12.55
C LYS A 145 28.02 9.81 13.73
N PHE A 146 28.40 10.94 14.31
CA PHE A 146 29.24 10.98 15.51
C PHE A 146 28.53 10.33 16.70
N THR A 147 27.22 10.54 16.84
CA THR A 147 26.42 9.91 17.91
C THR A 147 26.42 8.39 17.79
N SER A 148 26.29 7.86 16.56
CA SER A 148 26.42 6.41 16.32
C SER A 148 27.81 5.91 16.72
N PHE A 149 28.87 6.55 16.21
CA PHE A 149 30.25 6.21 16.53
C PHE A 149 30.52 6.25 18.04
N LEU A 150 30.06 7.30 18.73
CA LEU A 150 30.23 7.46 20.18
C LEU A 150 29.61 6.30 20.95
N MET A 151 28.40 5.87 20.57
CA MET A 151 27.71 4.78 21.25
C MET A 151 28.40 3.43 21.04
N ASP A 152 28.87 3.17 19.82
CA ASP A 152 29.60 1.95 19.49
C ASP A 152 30.97 1.92 20.19
N GLU A 153 31.72 3.03 20.14
CA GLU A 153 33.04 3.19 20.80
C GLU A 153 32.95 3.03 22.32
N LEU A 154 31.92 3.62 22.96
CA LEU A 154 31.68 3.46 24.38
C LEU A 154 31.41 2.00 24.75
N PHE A 155 30.68 1.27 23.92
CA PHE A 155 30.33 -0.11 24.16
C PHE A 155 31.49 -1.07 23.90
N GLU A 156 32.27 -0.85 22.85
CA GLU A 156 33.38 -1.73 22.45
C GLU A 156 34.63 -1.48 23.29
N ASN A 157 35.02 -0.21 23.45
CA ASN A 157 36.35 0.16 23.95
C ASN A 157 36.35 0.86 25.32
N GLN A 158 35.20 1.38 25.79
CA GLN A 158 35.12 2.13 27.07
C GLN A 158 34.07 1.57 28.05
N LYS A 159 34.00 0.24 28.18
CA LYS A 159 33.02 -0.44 29.05
C LYS A 159 33.06 0.01 30.50
N ASP A 160 34.23 0.28 31.07
CA ASP A 160 34.37 0.76 32.44
C ASP A 160 33.64 2.09 32.67
N LEU A 161 33.72 3.00 31.70
CA LEU A 161 33.02 4.28 31.74
C LEU A 161 31.51 4.06 31.59
N LEU A 162 31.11 3.20 30.66
CA LEU A 162 29.70 2.85 30.44
C LEU A 162 29.07 2.25 31.72
N GLU A 163 29.77 1.35 32.41
CA GLU A 163 29.34 0.76 33.68
C GLU A 163 29.22 1.78 34.80
N LYS A 164 30.19 2.71 34.92
CA LYS A 164 30.11 3.81 35.90
C LYS A 164 28.88 4.69 35.66
N LEU A 165 28.59 5.03 34.40
CA LEU A 165 27.41 5.80 34.03
C LEU A 165 26.11 5.03 34.30
N LEU A 166 26.10 3.72 34.04
CA LEU A 166 24.96 2.85 34.31
C LEU A 166 24.66 2.76 35.83
N LYS A 167 25.71 2.63 36.67
CA LYS A 167 25.56 2.63 38.13
C LYS A 167 24.97 3.94 38.63
N LYS A 168 25.55 5.08 38.23
CA LYS A 168 25.02 6.41 38.56
C LYS A 168 23.57 6.60 38.12
N TYR A 169 23.20 6.10 36.94
CA TYR A 169 21.81 6.16 36.47
C TYR A 169 20.84 5.34 37.33
N LYS A 170 21.27 4.19 37.84
CA LYS A 170 20.47 3.37 38.76
C LYS A 170 20.30 4.04 40.13
N GLU A 171 21.36 4.62 40.66
CA GLU A 171 21.34 5.37 41.92
C GLU A 171 20.44 6.61 41.87
N LEU A 172 20.30 7.24 40.70
CA LEU A 172 19.39 8.38 40.48
C LEU A 172 17.92 7.97 40.22
N LYS A 173 17.64 6.67 40.13
CA LYS A 173 16.29 6.13 39.95
C LYS A 173 15.65 5.65 41.27
N GLU A 174 16.46 5.44 42.30
CA GLU A 174 16.01 5.30 43.69
C GLU A 174 15.69 6.68 44.27
#